data_AF-A0A0G1XD36-F1
#
_entry.id   AF-A0A0G1XD36-F1
#
_cell.length_a   1.000
_cell.length_b   1.000
_cell.length_c   1.000
_cell.angle_alpha   90.00
_cell.angle_beta   90.00
_cell.angle_gamma   90.00
#
_symmetry.space_group_name_H-M   'P 1'
#
loop_
_entity.id
_entity.type
_entity.pdbx_description
1 polymer ?
#
loop_
_entity_poly.entity_id
_entity_poly.type
_entity_poly.pdbx_seq_one_letter_code
_entity_poly.pdbx_strand_id
1 'polypeptide(L)'
;MRGQALKNCAQLIAIDTGDPEVCDVIDDADDQADCEDAAYLMKAKEGSDYAACASIVNKDLRASCETQVAAPIIAAGACAKYGLDQSLCDTQTAIDAVIASGDPRGCAPFETTQRESCEDYFTSIDADGDGLTAFREYELGTSDANADTDGDGYNDGAEVAAGYDPLK
;
A
#
# COMPACT_ATOMS: atom_id res chain seq x y z
N MET A 1 27.12 36.53 -7.57
CA MET A 1 25.92 36.59 -6.72
C MET A 1 24.59 36.58 -7.50
N ARG A 2 24.49 37.12 -8.72
CA ARG A 2 23.24 37.06 -9.52
C ARG A 2 22.82 35.64 -9.97
N GLY A 3 23.78 34.77 -10.30
CA GLY A 3 23.48 33.41 -10.77
C GLY A 3 22.77 32.54 -9.72
N GLN A 4 23.22 32.54 -8.46
CA GLN A 4 22.60 31.73 -7.40
C GLN A 4 21.17 32.17 -7.06
N ALA A 5 20.91 33.47 -7.07
CA ALA A 5 19.57 34.00 -6.80
C ALA A 5 18.57 33.61 -7.91
N LEU A 6 19.02 33.56 -9.17
CA LEU A 6 18.21 33.10 -10.29
C LEU A 6 17.89 31.61 -10.19
N LYS A 7 18.90 30.77 -9.91
CA LYS A 7 18.74 29.32 -9.69
C LYS A 7 17.73 29.02 -8.57
N ASN A 8 17.90 29.66 -7.42
CA ASN A 8 16.99 29.48 -6.28
C ASN A 8 15.56 29.94 -6.60
N CYS A 9 15.40 30.99 -7.42
CA CYS A 9 14.08 31.48 -7.82
C CYS A 9 13.40 30.52 -8.80
N ALA A 10 14.12 30.03 -9.81
CA ALA A 10 13.62 29.04 -10.75
C ALA A 10 13.18 27.76 -10.04
N GLN A 11 14.02 27.25 -9.13
CA GLN A 11 13.70 26.09 -8.30
C GLN A 11 12.38 26.25 -7.54
N LEU A 12 12.18 27.38 -6.86
CA LEU A 12 10.98 27.60 -6.06
C LEU A 12 9.72 27.67 -6.92
N ILE A 13 9.80 28.32 -8.09
CA ILE A 13 8.66 28.41 -9.01
C ILE A 13 8.36 27.02 -9.60
N ALA A 14 9.38 26.28 -10.04
CA ALA A 14 9.21 24.94 -10.61
C ALA A 14 8.55 23.96 -9.61
N ILE A 15 8.92 24.05 -8.33
CA ILE A 15 8.30 23.29 -7.24
C ILE A 15 6.84 23.73 -7.00
N ASP A 16 6.58 25.04 -6.93
CA ASP A 16 5.24 25.59 -6.65
C ASP A 16 4.24 25.32 -7.79
N THR A 17 4.70 25.33 -9.04
CA THR A 17 3.84 25.10 -10.21
C THR A 17 3.86 23.64 -10.67
N GLY A 18 4.83 22.83 -10.22
CA GLY A 18 5.09 21.50 -10.76
C GLY A 18 5.51 21.52 -12.24
N ASP A 19 6.07 22.64 -12.72
CA ASP A 19 6.44 22.85 -14.12
C ASP A 19 7.97 22.76 -14.31
N PRO A 20 8.48 21.67 -14.91
CA PRO A 20 9.92 21.49 -15.13
C PRO A 20 10.49 22.46 -16.18
N GLU A 21 9.68 23.02 -17.08
CA GLU A 21 10.17 23.98 -18.11
C GLU A 21 10.73 25.27 -17.48
N VAL A 22 10.33 25.58 -16.25
CA VAL A 22 10.87 26.69 -15.47
C VAL A 22 12.37 26.54 -15.21
N CYS A 23 12.88 25.29 -15.19
CA CYS A 23 14.28 24.97 -14.94
C CYS A 23 15.20 25.25 -16.13
N ASP A 24 14.68 25.47 -17.34
CA ASP A 24 15.46 25.74 -18.57
C ASP A 24 16.33 27.00 -18.48
N VAL A 25 16.07 27.87 -17.51
CA VAL A 25 16.88 29.08 -17.24
C VAL A 25 18.18 28.79 -16.50
N ILE A 26 18.38 27.54 -16.06
CA ILE A 26 19.57 27.11 -15.32
C ILE A 26 20.60 26.55 -16.32
N ASP A 27 21.71 27.26 -16.47
CA ASP A 27 22.77 26.88 -17.44
C ASP A 27 23.58 25.63 -17.04
N ASP A 28 23.56 25.27 -15.75
CA ASP A 28 24.31 24.12 -15.23
C ASP A 28 23.43 22.87 -15.28
N ALA A 29 23.89 21.85 -16.00
CA ALA A 29 23.07 20.67 -16.28
C ALA A 29 22.74 19.85 -15.03
N ASP A 30 23.62 19.82 -14.03
CA ASP A 30 23.39 19.08 -12.80
C ASP A 30 22.34 19.83 -11.94
N ASP A 31 22.52 21.16 -11.79
CA ASP A 31 21.53 22.00 -11.09
C ASP A 31 20.16 22.02 -11.81
N GLN A 32 20.15 21.97 -13.14
CA GLN A 32 18.92 21.90 -13.93
C GLN A 32 18.20 20.57 -13.69
N ALA A 33 18.93 19.44 -13.72
CA ALA A 33 18.35 18.12 -13.45
C ALA A 33 17.76 18.04 -12.04
N ASP A 34 18.47 18.57 -11.03
CA ASP A 34 17.96 18.64 -9.65
C ASP A 34 16.68 19.51 -9.54
N CYS A 35 16.58 20.57 -10.36
CA CYS A 35 15.39 21.40 -10.45
C CYS A 35 14.20 20.66 -11.07
N GLU A 36 14.42 20.01 -12.21
CA GLU A 36 13.39 19.25 -12.93
C GLU A 36 12.88 18.08 -12.08
N ASP A 37 13.79 17.35 -11.43
CA ASP A 37 13.47 16.24 -10.53
C ASP A 37 12.55 16.70 -9.38
N ALA A 38 12.82 17.87 -8.80
CA ALA A 38 11.97 18.44 -7.76
C ALA A 38 10.59 18.87 -8.31
N ALA A 39 10.54 19.46 -9.51
CA ALA A 39 9.29 19.84 -10.16
C ALA A 39 8.42 18.62 -10.47
N TYR A 40 9.01 17.56 -11.03
CA TYR A 40 8.33 16.30 -11.30
C TYR A 40 7.84 15.61 -10.02
N LEU A 41 8.63 15.63 -8.95
CA LEU A 41 8.22 15.12 -7.65
C LEU A 41 6.97 15.84 -7.13
N MET A 42 6.93 17.18 -7.23
CA MET A 42 5.78 17.96 -6.80
C MET A 42 4.56 17.69 -7.67
N LYS A 43 4.74 17.69 -8.99
CA LYS A 43 3.69 17.32 -9.96
C LYS A 43 3.07 15.96 -9.65
N ALA A 44 3.91 14.97 -9.34
CA ALA A 44 3.45 13.63 -8.99
C ALA A 44 2.67 13.60 -7.67
N LYS A 45 3.16 14.28 -6.63
CA LYS A 45 2.53 14.28 -5.31
C LYS A 45 1.23 15.08 -5.25
N GLU A 46 1.22 16.29 -5.79
CA GLU A 46 0.06 17.19 -5.71
C GLU A 46 -0.99 16.87 -6.78
N GLY A 47 -0.54 16.43 -7.97
CA GLY A 47 -1.42 16.02 -9.06
C GLY A 47 -1.91 14.57 -8.95
N SER A 48 -1.34 13.77 -8.02
CA SER A 48 -1.44 12.29 -8.03
C SER A 48 -1.00 11.68 -9.38
N ASP A 49 -0.13 12.38 -10.11
CA ASP A 49 0.32 11.98 -11.44
C ASP A 49 1.50 11.00 -11.31
N TYR A 50 1.21 9.71 -11.15
CA TYR A 50 2.25 8.70 -11.00
C TYR A 50 3.20 8.66 -12.21
N ALA A 51 2.69 8.92 -13.42
CA ALA A 51 3.52 8.96 -14.62
C ALA A 51 4.62 10.03 -14.55
N ALA A 52 4.40 11.12 -13.79
CA ALA A 52 5.42 12.14 -13.56
C ALA A 52 6.64 11.62 -12.77
N CYS A 53 6.48 10.58 -11.91
CA CYS A 53 7.62 9.96 -11.25
C CYS A 53 8.62 9.35 -12.23
N ALA A 54 8.17 8.84 -13.39
CA ALA A 54 9.04 8.23 -14.40
C ALA A 54 10.01 9.23 -15.04
N SER A 55 9.68 10.52 -15.01
CA SER A 55 10.52 11.61 -15.51
C SER A 55 11.65 12.01 -14.56
N ILE A 56 11.61 11.55 -13.30
CA ILE A 56 12.67 11.82 -12.32
C ILE A 56 13.91 10.99 -12.67
N VAL A 57 15.03 11.68 -12.89
CA VAL A 57 16.32 11.09 -13.28
C VAL A 57 17.03 10.49 -12.08
N ASN A 58 17.01 11.17 -10.92
CA ASN A 58 17.55 10.64 -9.67
C ASN A 58 16.77 9.38 -9.24
N LYS A 59 17.45 8.23 -9.28
CA LYS A 59 16.82 6.92 -9.05
C LYS A 59 16.24 6.76 -7.65
N ASP A 60 16.91 7.30 -6.63
CA ASP A 60 16.47 7.20 -5.24
C ASP A 60 15.23 8.08 -5.04
N LEU A 61 15.24 9.29 -5.62
CA LEU A 61 14.09 10.18 -5.58
C LEU A 61 12.90 9.61 -6.35
N ARG A 62 13.15 9.00 -7.51
CA ARG A 62 12.11 8.32 -8.29
C ARG A 62 11.47 7.18 -7.51
N ALA A 63 12.27 6.29 -6.91
CA ALA A 63 11.75 5.19 -6.11
C ALA A 63 10.90 5.70 -4.93
N SER A 64 11.36 6.79 -4.31
CA SER A 64 10.60 7.46 -3.24
C SER A 64 9.29 8.07 -3.74
N CYS A 65 9.28 8.67 -4.93
CA CYS A 65 8.09 9.20 -5.59
C CYS A 65 7.08 8.10 -5.90
N GLU A 66 7.53 7.05 -6.60
CA GLU A 66 6.69 5.91 -6.99
C GLU A 66 6.00 5.29 -5.77
N THR A 67 6.74 5.09 -4.68
CA THR A 67 6.20 4.54 -3.44
C THR A 67 5.15 5.45 -2.79
N GLN A 68 5.42 6.76 -2.71
CA GLN A 68 4.53 7.72 -2.04
C GLN A 68 3.25 7.98 -2.84
N VAL A 69 3.32 7.93 -4.17
CA VAL A 69 2.21 8.27 -5.06
C VAL A 69 1.36 7.03 -5.38
N ALA A 70 1.95 5.84 -5.48
CA ALA A 70 1.21 4.62 -5.80
C ALA A 70 0.17 4.24 -4.73
N ALA A 71 0.53 4.29 -3.44
CA ALA A 71 -0.34 3.84 -2.35
C ALA A 71 -1.74 4.50 -2.35
N PRO A 72 -1.88 5.84 -2.37
CA PRO A 72 -3.21 6.47 -2.40
C PRO A 72 -3.97 6.20 -3.72
N ILE A 73 -3.27 6.03 -4.84
CA ILE A 73 -3.91 5.69 -6.13
C ILE A 73 -4.49 4.28 -6.09
N ILE A 74 -3.73 3.33 -5.53
CA ILE A 74 -4.14 1.93 -5.36
C ILE A 74 -5.36 1.86 -4.45
N ALA A 75 -5.29 2.52 -3.28
CA ALA A 75 -6.40 2.56 -2.33
C ALA A 75 -7.67 3.23 -2.91
N ALA A 76 -7.52 4.19 -3.82
CA ALA A 76 -8.64 4.83 -4.50
C ALA A 76 -9.17 4.02 -5.70
N GLY A 77 -8.56 2.90 -6.06
CA GLY A 77 -8.90 2.10 -7.24
C GLY A 77 -8.68 2.85 -8.57
N ALA A 78 -7.78 3.85 -8.59
CA ALA A 78 -7.63 4.80 -9.70
C ALA A 78 -6.41 4.54 -10.59
N CYS A 79 -5.84 3.32 -10.58
CA CYS A 79 -4.59 2.97 -11.26
C CYS A 79 -4.55 3.40 -12.74
N ALA A 80 -5.51 2.94 -13.55
CA ALA A 80 -5.56 3.30 -14.97
C ALA A 80 -5.66 4.82 -15.22
N LYS A 81 -6.32 5.57 -14.33
CA LYS A 81 -6.48 7.03 -14.46
C LYS A 81 -5.14 7.76 -14.31
N TYR A 82 -4.26 7.24 -13.47
CA TYR A 82 -2.99 7.88 -13.12
C TYR A 82 -1.77 7.15 -13.68
N GLY A 83 -1.96 6.20 -14.59
CA GLY A 83 -0.87 5.52 -15.30
C GLY A 83 -0.18 4.39 -14.52
N LEU A 84 -0.81 3.90 -13.44
CA LEU A 84 -0.35 2.73 -12.71
C LEU A 84 -0.86 1.44 -13.38
N ASP A 85 -0.13 0.33 -13.22
CA ASP A 85 -0.60 -0.99 -13.68
C ASP A 85 -1.93 -1.33 -12.99
N GLN A 86 -2.97 -1.58 -13.80
CA GLN A 86 -4.32 -1.83 -13.30
C GLN A 86 -4.38 -3.08 -12.40
N SER A 87 -3.51 -4.07 -12.63
CA SER A 87 -3.44 -5.28 -11.81
C SER A 87 -3.12 -4.98 -10.34
N LEU A 88 -2.46 -3.87 -10.03
CA LEU A 88 -2.19 -3.46 -8.65
C LEU A 88 -3.48 -3.05 -7.92
N CYS A 89 -4.32 -2.24 -8.56
CA CYS A 89 -5.63 -1.88 -8.02
C CYS A 89 -6.56 -3.09 -7.95
N ASP A 90 -6.54 -3.94 -8.96
CA ASP A 90 -7.38 -5.14 -9.00
C ASP A 90 -6.99 -6.11 -7.87
N THR A 91 -5.68 -6.27 -7.61
CA THR A 91 -5.15 -7.07 -6.50
C THR A 91 -5.55 -6.48 -5.15
N GLN A 92 -5.40 -5.17 -4.95
CA GLN A 92 -5.82 -4.54 -3.70
C GLN A 92 -7.32 -4.70 -3.47
N THR A 93 -8.14 -4.48 -4.51
CA THR A 93 -9.60 -4.65 -4.42
C THR A 93 -9.96 -6.09 -4.07
N ALA A 94 -9.24 -7.07 -4.61
CA ALA A 94 -9.45 -8.47 -4.27
C ALA A 94 -9.07 -8.77 -2.81
N ILE A 95 -7.96 -8.22 -2.30
CA ILE A 95 -7.58 -8.35 -0.89
C ILE A 95 -8.64 -7.70 0.02
N ASP A 96 -9.10 -6.49 -0.32
CA ASP A 96 -10.12 -5.78 0.44
C ASP A 96 -11.44 -6.56 0.48
N ALA A 97 -11.80 -7.24 -0.61
CA ALA A 97 -12.97 -8.10 -0.68
C ALA A 97 -12.82 -9.35 0.22
N VAL A 98 -11.62 -9.92 0.31
CA VAL A 98 -11.32 -11.03 1.23
C VAL A 98 -11.42 -10.55 2.69
N ILE A 99 -10.78 -9.43 3.01
CA ILE A 99 -10.87 -8.81 4.32
C ILE A 99 -12.34 -8.55 4.71
N ALA A 100 -13.13 -7.97 3.80
CA ALA A 100 -14.55 -7.72 4.03
C ALA A 100 -15.39 -9.00 4.17
N SER A 101 -14.93 -10.13 3.63
CA SER A 101 -15.61 -11.41 3.79
C SER A 101 -15.41 -12.04 5.16
N GLY A 102 -14.38 -11.62 5.91
CA GLY A 102 -14.00 -12.21 7.20
C GLY A 102 -13.27 -13.54 7.08
N ASP A 103 -13.17 -14.14 5.88
CA ASP A 103 -12.64 -15.49 5.71
C ASP A 103 -11.15 -15.49 5.28
N PRO A 104 -10.22 -15.94 6.15
CA PRO A 104 -8.79 -15.98 5.83
C PRO A 104 -8.44 -16.89 4.65
N ARG A 105 -9.30 -17.87 4.30
CA ARG A 105 -9.10 -18.76 3.14
C ARG A 105 -9.03 -17.99 1.83
N GLY A 106 -9.65 -16.81 1.78
CA GLY A 106 -9.61 -15.94 0.62
C GLY A 106 -8.21 -15.41 0.29
N CYS A 107 -7.24 -15.46 1.22
CA CYS A 107 -5.88 -14.99 0.97
C CYS A 107 -5.03 -15.96 0.13
N ALA A 108 -5.40 -17.25 0.10
CA ALA A 108 -4.63 -18.31 -0.57
C ALA A 108 -4.29 -18.06 -2.05
N PRO A 109 -5.15 -17.44 -2.88
CA PRO A 109 -4.84 -17.19 -4.29
C PRO A 109 -3.80 -16.09 -4.56
N PHE A 110 -3.45 -15.26 -3.57
CA PHE A 110 -2.51 -14.16 -3.77
C PHE A 110 -1.05 -14.64 -3.81
N GLU A 111 -0.18 -13.86 -4.45
CA GLU A 111 1.27 -14.05 -4.44
C GLU A 111 1.85 -13.88 -3.02
N THR A 112 3.05 -14.42 -2.76
CA THR A 112 3.60 -14.57 -1.40
C THR A 112 3.53 -13.29 -0.55
N THR A 113 3.98 -12.14 -1.07
CA THR A 113 4.01 -10.89 -0.29
C THR A 113 2.61 -10.31 -0.02
N GLN A 114 1.70 -10.44 -0.98
CA GLN A 114 0.31 -9.99 -0.85
C GLN A 114 -0.48 -10.93 0.06
N ARG A 115 -0.21 -12.24 -0.02
CA ARG A 115 -0.79 -13.25 0.85
C ARG A 115 -0.38 -13.01 2.30
N GLU A 116 0.91 -12.82 2.57
CA GLU A 116 1.41 -12.50 3.92
C GLU A 116 0.70 -11.27 4.49
N SER A 117 0.55 -10.21 3.69
CA SER A 117 -0.14 -8.98 4.13
C SER A 117 -1.65 -9.20 4.38
N CYS A 118 -2.29 -10.04 3.56
CA CYS A 118 -3.70 -10.41 3.71
C CYS A 118 -3.93 -11.28 4.95
N GLU A 119 -3.08 -12.27 5.19
CA GLU A 119 -3.16 -13.17 6.34
C GLU A 119 -2.86 -12.43 7.65
N ASP A 120 -1.88 -11.51 7.65
CA ASP A 120 -1.51 -10.69 8.81
C ASP A 120 -2.71 -9.91 9.37
N TYR A 121 -3.59 -9.39 8.50
CA TYR A 121 -4.82 -8.73 8.91
C TYR A 121 -5.67 -9.61 9.87
N PHE A 122 -5.85 -10.88 9.51
CA PHE A 122 -6.67 -11.84 10.27
C PHE A 122 -6.00 -12.34 11.56
N THR A 123 -4.70 -12.09 11.76
CA THR A 123 -4.02 -12.43 13.01
C THR A 123 -4.39 -11.52 14.19
N SER A 124 -5.10 -10.43 13.91
CA SER A 124 -5.55 -9.46 14.93
C SER A 124 -7.06 -9.49 15.19
N ILE A 125 -7.79 -10.32 14.44
CA ILE A 125 -9.25 -10.43 14.50
C ILE A 125 -9.60 -11.66 15.33
N ASP A 126 -10.48 -11.50 16.31
CA ASP A 126 -11.11 -12.55 17.13
C ASP A 126 -12.60 -12.18 17.15
N ALA A 127 -13.38 -12.81 16.26
CA ALA A 127 -14.70 -12.30 15.90
C ALA A 127 -15.80 -12.78 16.86
N ASP A 128 -15.66 -13.97 17.45
CA ASP A 128 -16.57 -14.49 18.46
C ASP A 128 -16.07 -14.30 19.90
N GLY A 129 -14.82 -13.87 20.08
CA GLY A 129 -14.25 -13.48 21.37
C GLY A 129 -13.85 -14.66 22.24
N ASP A 130 -13.56 -15.82 21.64
CA ASP A 130 -13.23 -17.05 22.35
C ASP A 130 -11.74 -17.15 22.76
N GLY A 131 -10.91 -16.24 22.23
CA GLY A 131 -9.48 -16.14 22.48
C GLY A 131 -8.59 -16.72 21.38
N LEU A 132 -9.15 -17.24 20.28
CA LEU A 132 -8.45 -17.55 19.05
C LEU A 132 -8.65 -16.43 18.03
N THR A 133 -7.65 -16.24 17.18
CA THR A 133 -7.78 -15.28 16.08
C THR A 133 -8.40 -16.00 14.88
N ALA A 134 -9.10 -15.27 14.01
CA ALA A 134 -9.72 -15.83 12.81
C ALA A 134 -8.71 -16.63 11.97
N PHE A 135 -7.46 -16.13 11.86
CA PHE A 135 -6.40 -16.89 11.18
C PHE A 135 -6.05 -18.20 11.91
N ARG A 136 -5.98 -18.17 13.25
CA ARG A 136 -5.68 -19.35 14.06
C ARG A 136 -6.80 -20.39 13.98
N GLU A 137 -8.04 -19.95 13.97
CA GLU A 137 -9.20 -20.81 13.80
C GLU A 137 -9.24 -21.47 12.43
N TYR A 138 -8.91 -20.71 11.38
CA TYR A 138 -8.70 -21.27 10.05
C TYR A 138 -7.63 -22.38 10.06
N GLU A 139 -6.49 -22.20 10.76
CA GLU A 139 -5.47 -23.24 10.87
C GLU A 139 -5.96 -24.51 11.58
N LEU A 140 -6.88 -24.35 12.55
CA LEU A 140 -7.43 -25.43 13.36
C LEU A 140 -8.66 -26.08 12.70
N GLY A 141 -9.29 -25.39 11.74
CA GLY A 141 -10.54 -25.81 11.12
C GLY A 141 -11.79 -25.47 11.95
N THR A 142 -11.67 -24.57 12.93
CA THR A 142 -12.78 -24.04 13.72
C THR A 142 -13.44 -22.85 13.00
N SER A 143 -14.51 -22.31 13.58
CA SER A 143 -15.34 -21.27 12.98
C SER A 143 -15.21 -19.96 13.76
N ASP A 144 -14.66 -18.93 13.11
CA ASP A 144 -14.49 -17.58 13.68
C ASP A 144 -15.77 -16.82 14.05
N ALA A 145 -16.92 -17.34 13.63
CA ALA A 145 -18.22 -16.82 14.01
C ALA A 145 -18.89 -17.65 15.14
N ASN A 146 -18.22 -18.66 15.69
CA ASN A 146 -18.79 -19.59 16.64
C ASN A 146 -17.75 -20.11 17.65
N ALA A 147 -17.79 -19.53 18.84
CA ALA A 147 -16.84 -19.80 19.92
C ALA A 147 -16.76 -21.26 20.40
N ASP A 148 -17.71 -22.12 20.03
CA ASP A 148 -17.77 -23.56 20.36
C ASP A 148 -18.17 -24.30 19.07
N THR A 149 -17.18 -24.62 18.23
CA THR A 149 -17.42 -25.08 16.87
C THR A 149 -18.09 -26.45 16.81
N ASP A 150 -17.70 -27.38 17.70
CA ASP A 150 -18.26 -28.73 17.74
C ASP A 150 -19.53 -28.83 18.60
N GLY A 151 -19.83 -27.79 19.39
CA GLY A 151 -21.06 -27.65 20.17
C GLY A 151 -21.08 -28.54 21.41
N ASP A 152 -19.93 -28.94 21.92
CA ASP A 152 -19.80 -29.81 23.10
C ASP A 152 -19.93 -29.06 24.44
N GLY A 153 -19.99 -27.72 24.38
CA GLY A 153 -20.15 -26.82 25.51
C GLY A 153 -18.85 -26.22 26.04
N TYR A 154 -17.71 -26.46 25.38
CA TYR A 154 -16.44 -25.81 25.65
C TYR A 154 -16.04 -24.92 24.48
N ASN A 155 -15.49 -23.75 24.78
CA ASN A 155 -15.05 -22.86 23.70
C ASN A 155 -13.76 -23.36 23.05
N ASP A 156 -13.62 -23.20 21.73
CA ASP A 156 -12.48 -23.70 20.93
C ASP A 156 -11.16 -23.17 21.50
N GLY A 157 -11.09 -21.87 21.82
CA GLY A 157 -9.92 -21.24 22.44
C GLY A 157 -9.57 -21.77 23.82
N ALA A 158 -10.58 -22.12 24.63
CA ALA A 158 -10.35 -22.74 25.93
C ALA A 158 -9.81 -24.17 25.79
N GLU A 159 -10.32 -24.92 24.82
CA GLU A 159 -9.87 -26.27 24.51
C GLU A 159 -8.43 -26.29 24.01
N VAL A 160 -8.10 -25.44 23.04
CA VAL A 160 -6.73 -25.27 22.52
C VAL A 160 -5.76 -24.88 23.63
N ALA A 161 -6.15 -23.93 24.50
CA ALA A 161 -5.32 -23.51 25.63
C ALA A 161 -5.08 -24.64 26.65
N ALA A 162 -6.03 -25.56 26.78
CA ALA A 162 -5.94 -26.73 27.66
C ALA A 162 -5.35 -27.98 26.97
N GLY A 163 -5.05 -27.91 25.66
CA GLY A 163 -4.49 -29.00 24.88
C GLY A 163 -5.51 -30.06 24.45
N TYR A 164 -6.79 -29.71 24.41
CA TYR A 164 -7.86 -30.51 23.84
C TYR A 164 -8.03 -30.24 22.33
N ASP A 165 -8.77 -31.12 21.67
CA ASP A 165 -9.14 -31.01 20.26
C ASP A 165 -10.49 -30.27 20.15
N PRO A 166 -10.57 -29.13 19.44
CA PRO A 166 -11.79 -28.33 19.31
C PRO A 166 -12.81 -28.86 18.28
N LEU A 167 -12.56 -30.04 17.69
CA LEU A 167 -13.43 -30.65 16.67
C LEU A 167 -13.81 -32.11 17.02
N LYS A 168 -13.94 -32.44 18.30
CA LYS A 168 -13.99 -33.84 18.78
C LYS A 168 -15.15 -34.69 18.26
#